data_AF-A0A941MYM1-F1
#
_entry.id   AF-A0A941MYM1-F1
#
_cell.length_a   1.000
_cell.length_b   1.000
_cell.length_c   1.000
_cell.angle_alpha   90.00
_cell.angle_beta   90.00
_cell.angle_gamma   90.00
#
_symmetry.space_group_name_H-M   'P 1'
#
loop_
_entity.id
_entity.type
_entity.pdbx_description
1 polymer ?
#
loop_
_entity_poly.entity_id
_entity_poly.type
_entity_poly.pdbx_seq_one_letter_code
_entity_poly.pdbx_strand_id
1 'polypeptide(L)'
;MRSWFRFVPLALLLSVGLLSGSAPAADKFPAEGKWKLNFLMQDLDLVIVEVKAEGEDFQVSIVDASNQIGKAEAKKFSVKDGVVELLIHSPGIDDLPFKGKPVAEGDDAGAVLGVVWLRGNALPARLDKTDAEKVQAPKPNPAQQAFIAAFRIQDPKEKLEKLLDLAKTAPAGLAFNAYGQVFQSAEAAGLDEEEVRKHLQTYLASATKYGPEWESQCRSTALQGILGRKPYSALGLELAEQNRKELKADASLEQQANALQALARAARAAEKDELAATTEKELVLIDAKLDEEYHQKVPPFAPEKFEGRSNPEHNRVVVFELFTGAQCPPCVAADVAFDAILSTYQHTELIALQYHLHIPGPDPLTNADSETRAKFYSVRGTPSTYFNGITAAGGGGGMPQSKSKYDQFRGEIDKQLAGGRSAQIDLKLERKGEKIAVTAVAQAEVKKPAAEEKKEKDAGSDEKGQAKDEGKAGTGSQLRLRLVLTEESIRYVGGNKLRFHHHVVRGFPGGVEGLELTDGAGKLELTVDLNDVRKVLSDYVETYGKARPFANSPPKLDFKGLALVALIQDDSDKSILHAVQLPVPEAP
;
A
#
# COMPACT_ATOMS: atom_id res chain seq x y z
N MET A 1 -43.58 -71.80 -0.14
CA MET A 1 -44.13 -71.91 1.24
C MET A 1 -43.27 -71.00 2.12
N ARG A 2 -43.70 -69.90 2.76
CA ARG A 2 -44.99 -69.26 3.02
C ARG A 2 -44.92 -67.78 2.60
N SER A 3 -46.05 -67.22 2.18
CA SER A 3 -46.18 -65.90 1.58
C SER A 3 -46.33 -64.77 2.60
N TRP A 4 -45.95 -63.58 2.13
CA TRP A 4 -46.49 -62.27 2.47
C TRP A 4 -47.98 -62.25 2.79
N PHE A 5 -48.36 -61.32 3.69
CA PHE A 5 -49.54 -60.48 3.50
C PHE A 5 -49.22 -59.02 3.87
N ARG A 6 -49.42 -58.14 2.90
CA ARG A 6 -49.62 -56.69 3.06
C ARG A 6 -51.13 -56.44 3.17
N PHE A 7 -51.54 -55.51 4.02
CA PHE A 7 -52.76 -54.73 3.81
C PHE A 7 -52.51 -53.28 4.25
N VAL A 8 -53.06 -52.35 3.48
CA VAL A 8 -53.04 -50.87 3.57
C VAL A 8 -54.54 -50.46 3.54
N PRO A 9 -54.94 -49.20 3.80
CA PRO A 9 -54.92 -48.38 5.02
C PRO A 9 -56.37 -48.09 5.52
N LEU A 10 -56.54 -47.40 6.65
CA LEU A 10 -57.76 -46.59 6.85
C LEU A 10 -57.51 -45.40 7.78
N ALA A 11 -57.80 -44.21 7.26
CA ALA A 11 -57.76 -42.95 7.97
C ALA A 11 -58.94 -42.84 8.95
N LEU A 12 -58.70 -42.25 10.13
CA LEU A 12 -59.75 -41.55 10.87
C LEU A 12 -59.15 -40.34 11.61
N LEU A 13 -59.70 -39.18 11.28
CA LEU A 13 -59.47 -37.88 11.90
C LEU A 13 -59.98 -37.89 13.36
N LEU A 14 -59.16 -37.38 14.28
CA LEU A 14 -59.65 -36.75 15.51
C LEU A 14 -58.79 -35.53 15.84
N SER A 15 -59.39 -34.38 15.58
CA SER A 15 -58.97 -33.05 15.96
C SER A 15 -58.96 -32.87 17.47
N VAL A 16 -57.78 -32.62 18.06
CA VAL A 16 -57.63 -32.05 19.40
C VAL A 16 -56.93 -30.71 19.22
N GLY A 17 -57.62 -29.64 19.61
CA GLY A 17 -57.14 -28.27 19.51
C GLY A 17 -55.88 -28.07 20.35
N LEU A 18 -54.79 -27.70 19.69
CA LEU A 18 -53.65 -27.08 20.32
C LEU A 18 -53.93 -25.58 20.43
N LEU A 19 -54.11 -25.13 21.67
CA LEU A 19 -54.05 -23.73 22.06
C LEU A 19 -52.81 -23.10 21.43
N SER A 20 -53.04 -22.22 20.46
CA SER A 20 -52.04 -21.28 19.97
C SER A 20 -51.71 -20.31 21.11
N GLY A 21 -50.70 -20.66 21.90
CA GLY A 21 -49.99 -19.69 22.71
C GLY A 21 -49.34 -18.69 21.76
N SER A 22 -49.95 -17.53 21.60
CA SER A 22 -49.30 -16.35 21.04
C SER A 22 -48.04 -16.09 21.86
N ALA A 23 -46.87 -16.35 21.27
CA ALA A 23 -45.63 -15.80 21.75
C ALA A 23 -45.84 -14.27 21.88
N PRO A 24 -45.46 -13.64 23.01
CA PRO A 24 -45.54 -12.20 23.13
C PRO A 24 -44.76 -11.56 21.98
N ALA A 25 -45.42 -10.67 21.25
CA ALA A 25 -44.80 -9.80 20.27
C ALA A 25 -43.67 -9.03 20.98
N ALA A 26 -42.43 -9.43 20.73
CA ALA A 26 -41.34 -8.47 20.81
C ALA A 26 -41.66 -7.39 19.77
N ASP A 27 -41.80 -6.15 20.24
CA ASP A 27 -42.21 -4.99 19.45
C ASP A 27 -41.54 -4.97 18.07
N LYS A 28 -42.33 -4.87 17.00
CA LYS A 28 -41.81 -4.69 15.64
C LYS A 28 -40.94 -3.43 15.64
N PHE A 29 -39.64 -3.58 15.38
CA PHE A 29 -38.72 -2.44 15.21
C PHE A 29 -39.36 -1.41 14.26
N PRO A 30 -39.53 -0.14 14.66
CA PRO A 30 -40.29 0.86 13.90
C PRO A 30 -39.45 1.40 12.73
N ALA A 31 -39.25 0.54 11.73
CA ALA A 31 -38.35 0.73 10.60
C ALA A 31 -38.73 1.88 9.67
N GLU A 32 -40.01 2.23 9.56
CA GLU A 32 -40.45 3.26 8.62
C GLU A 32 -40.00 4.67 9.04
N GLY A 33 -39.72 5.50 8.03
CA GLY A 33 -39.24 6.88 8.16
C GLY A 33 -37.79 7.05 7.73
N LYS A 34 -37.23 8.22 8.05
CA LYS A 34 -35.85 8.53 7.67
C LYS A 34 -34.85 8.10 8.72
N TRP A 35 -33.74 7.58 8.23
CA TRP A 35 -32.63 7.10 9.02
C TRP A 35 -31.32 7.68 8.52
N LYS A 36 -30.45 8.01 9.47
CA LYS A 36 -29.15 8.60 9.23
C LYS A 36 -28.07 7.62 9.62
N LEU A 37 -27.23 7.22 8.66
CA LEU A 37 -26.09 6.36 8.93
C LEU A 37 -24.88 7.22 9.30
N ASN A 38 -24.45 7.12 10.56
CA ASN A 38 -23.29 7.82 11.08
C ASN A 38 -22.08 6.88 11.17
N PHE A 39 -20.96 7.35 10.62
CA PHE A 39 -19.65 6.73 10.72
C PHE A 39 -18.92 7.28 11.94
N LEU A 40 -18.92 6.50 13.02
CA LEU A 40 -18.50 6.98 14.33
C LEU A 40 -17.02 7.36 14.38
N MET A 41 -16.16 6.67 13.61
CA MET A 41 -14.71 6.91 13.61
C MET A 41 -14.31 8.32 13.21
N GLN A 42 -15.15 9.03 12.44
CA GLN A 42 -14.94 10.41 12.02
C GLN A 42 -16.07 11.34 12.49
N ASP A 43 -17.04 10.82 13.24
CA ASP A 43 -18.27 11.52 13.61
C ASP A 43 -18.94 12.18 12.39
N LEU A 44 -19.13 11.36 11.34
CA LEU A 44 -19.58 11.81 10.02
C LEU A 44 -20.89 11.16 9.61
N ASP A 45 -21.86 11.96 9.19
CA ASP A 45 -23.08 11.47 8.55
C ASP A 45 -22.76 11.04 7.11
N LEU A 46 -22.83 9.73 6.82
CA LEU A 46 -22.52 9.20 5.49
C LEU A 46 -23.67 9.41 4.51
N VAL A 47 -24.87 8.97 4.91
CA VAL A 47 -26.09 9.00 4.12
C VAL A 47 -27.32 9.18 5.00
N ILE A 48 -28.37 9.76 4.43
CA ILE A 48 -29.74 9.70 4.94
C ILE A 48 -30.56 8.85 3.97
N VAL A 49 -31.31 7.89 4.51
CA VAL A 49 -32.21 7.03 3.75
C VAL A 49 -33.64 7.20 4.22
N GLU A 50 -34.59 7.08 3.31
CA GLU A 50 -36.01 6.97 3.60
C GLU A 50 -36.39 5.49 3.47
N VAL A 51 -37.04 4.94 4.50
CA VAL A 51 -37.53 3.57 4.52
C VAL A 51 -39.05 3.58 4.56
N LYS A 52 -39.69 2.86 3.64
CA LYS A 52 -41.15 2.70 3.55
C LYS A 52 -41.50 1.22 3.54
N ALA A 53 -42.58 0.83 4.22
CA ALA A 53 -43.05 -0.55 4.15
C ALA A 53 -43.58 -0.87 2.74
N GLU A 54 -43.23 -2.05 2.23
CA GLU A 54 -43.72 -2.60 0.97
C GLU A 54 -44.12 -4.07 1.21
N GLY A 55 -45.34 -4.29 1.69
CA GLY A 55 -45.81 -5.62 2.09
C GLY A 55 -45.10 -6.13 3.35
N GLU A 56 -44.40 -7.27 3.24
CA GLU A 56 -43.54 -7.81 4.30
C GLU A 56 -42.09 -7.31 4.21
N ASP A 57 -41.76 -6.58 3.14
CA ASP A 57 -40.43 -6.03 2.84
C ASP A 57 -40.39 -4.51 3.04
N PHE A 58 -39.23 -3.91 2.74
CA PHE A 58 -38.99 -2.47 2.82
C PHE A 58 -38.44 -1.92 1.51
N GLN A 59 -39.04 -0.82 1.04
CA GLN A 59 -38.44 0.03 0.03
C GLN A 59 -37.50 1.02 0.71
N VAL A 60 -36.30 1.21 0.15
CA VAL A 60 -35.32 2.17 0.65
C VAL A 60 -34.82 3.08 -0.47
N SER A 61 -34.70 4.38 -0.19
CA SER A 61 -34.12 5.35 -1.13
C SER A 61 -33.17 6.30 -0.43
N ILE A 62 -32.16 6.80 -1.15
CA ILE A 62 -31.26 7.86 -0.65
C ILE A 62 -32.02 9.18 -0.62
N VAL A 63 -32.03 9.85 0.52
CA VAL A 63 -32.48 11.25 0.68
C VAL A 63 -31.32 12.19 0.39
N ASP A 64 -30.17 11.94 1.01
CA ASP A 64 -28.95 12.71 0.80
C ASP A 64 -27.70 11.87 1.12
N ALA A 65 -26.56 12.24 0.55
CA ALA A 65 -25.28 11.57 0.75
C ALA A 65 -24.15 12.58 0.90
N SER A 66 -23.17 12.27 1.74
CA SER A 66 -22.01 13.14 1.93
C SER A 66 -21.12 13.19 0.68
N ASN A 67 -20.36 14.27 0.55
CA ASN A 67 -19.39 14.45 -0.54
C ASN A 67 -18.34 13.31 -0.60
N GLN A 68 -18.07 12.63 0.52
CA GLN A 68 -17.14 11.49 0.53
C GLN A 68 -17.74 10.25 -0.12
N ILE A 69 -19.05 10.06 0.01
CA ILE A 69 -19.77 8.97 -0.65
C ILE A 69 -20.08 9.34 -2.09
N GLY A 70 -20.37 10.60 -2.38
CA GLY A 70 -20.78 11.05 -3.70
C GLY A 70 -22.17 10.53 -4.07
N LYS A 71 -22.36 10.14 -5.34
CA LYS A 71 -23.65 9.64 -5.81
C LYS A 71 -23.92 8.25 -5.25
N ALA A 72 -24.90 8.12 -4.37
CA ALA A 72 -25.26 6.85 -3.74
C ALA A 72 -26.61 6.29 -4.22
N GLU A 73 -26.79 4.98 -4.05
CA GLU A 73 -28.06 4.28 -4.17
C GLU A 73 -28.22 3.30 -3.01
N ALA A 74 -29.38 3.27 -2.37
CA ALA A 74 -29.70 2.26 -1.37
C ALA A 74 -30.24 1.01 -2.07
N LYS A 75 -29.56 -0.12 -1.90
CA LYS A 75 -29.87 -1.38 -2.58
C LYS A 75 -30.76 -2.30 -1.76
N LYS A 76 -30.68 -2.21 -0.43
CA LYS A 76 -31.39 -3.12 0.47
C LYS A 76 -31.61 -2.46 1.83
N PHE A 77 -32.79 -2.65 2.39
CA PHE A 77 -33.05 -2.49 3.82
C PHE A 77 -33.83 -3.72 4.30
N SER A 78 -33.42 -4.34 5.40
CA SER A 78 -34.18 -5.46 5.97
C SER A 78 -34.01 -5.57 7.46
N VAL A 79 -35.05 -6.11 8.13
CA VAL A 79 -35.03 -6.41 9.55
C VAL A 79 -35.29 -7.90 9.71
N LYS A 80 -34.29 -8.67 10.13
CA LYS A 80 -34.38 -10.12 10.31
C LYS A 80 -33.78 -10.52 11.64
N ASP A 81 -34.52 -11.29 12.44
CA ASP A 81 -34.08 -11.77 13.77
C ASP A 81 -33.53 -10.64 14.68
N GLY A 82 -34.18 -9.47 14.63
CA GLY A 82 -33.75 -8.28 15.39
C GLY A 82 -32.48 -7.61 14.88
N VAL A 83 -31.99 -7.98 13.69
CA VAL A 83 -30.85 -7.37 13.01
C VAL A 83 -31.35 -6.50 11.86
N VAL A 84 -30.89 -5.26 11.84
CA VAL A 84 -31.13 -4.32 10.75
C VAL A 84 -29.94 -4.38 9.80
N GLU A 85 -30.24 -4.59 8.52
CA GLU A 85 -29.27 -4.55 7.43
C GLU A 85 -29.61 -3.41 6.47
N LEU A 86 -28.59 -2.68 6.03
CA LEU A 86 -28.68 -1.65 5.01
C LEU A 86 -27.51 -1.83 4.03
N LEU A 87 -27.77 -1.79 2.73
CA LEU A 87 -26.73 -1.85 1.70
C LEU A 87 -26.75 -0.58 0.87
N ILE A 88 -25.64 0.15 0.86
CA ILE A 88 -25.45 1.35 0.03
C ILE A 88 -24.42 1.06 -1.06
N HIS A 89 -24.76 1.36 -2.29
CA HIS A 89 -23.86 1.34 -3.44
C HIS A 89 -23.46 2.77 -3.80
N SER A 90 -22.19 3.01 -4.12
CA SER A 90 -21.74 4.27 -4.72
C SER A 90 -20.66 4.01 -5.78
N PRO A 91 -20.77 4.57 -6.99
CA PRO A 91 -19.75 4.41 -8.01
C PRO A 91 -18.39 4.95 -7.56
N GLY A 92 -17.36 4.12 -7.64
CA GLY A 92 -15.98 4.49 -7.31
C GLY A 92 -15.54 4.17 -5.88
N ILE A 93 -16.44 3.63 -5.06
CA ILE A 93 -16.11 2.97 -3.78
C ILE A 93 -16.76 1.58 -3.73
N ASP A 94 -16.25 0.70 -2.87
CA ASP A 94 -16.88 -0.59 -2.62
C ASP A 94 -18.27 -0.39 -1.99
N ASP A 95 -19.16 -1.36 -2.18
CA ASP A 95 -20.45 -1.40 -1.49
C ASP A 95 -20.26 -1.28 0.03
N LEU A 96 -21.16 -0.54 0.67
CA LEU A 96 -21.15 -0.25 2.10
C LEU A 96 -22.30 -0.99 2.79
N PRO A 97 -22.11 -2.28 3.12
CA PRO A 97 -23.08 -2.98 3.95
C PRO A 97 -22.97 -2.45 5.38
N PHE A 98 -24.12 -2.22 6.00
CA PHE A 98 -24.30 -1.96 7.42
C PHE A 98 -25.13 -3.09 8.03
N LYS A 99 -24.73 -3.52 9.23
CA LYS A 99 -25.46 -4.51 10.03
C LYS A 99 -25.41 -4.10 11.49
N GLY A 100 -26.57 -4.03 12.14
CA GLY A 100 -26.65 -3.64 13.54
C GLY A 100 -27.90 -4.15 14.25
N LYS A 101 -27.98 -3.89 15.56
CA LYS A 101 -29.12 -4.23 16.41
C LYS A 101 -29.74 -2.98 17.03
N PRO A 102 -31.08 -2.89 17.10
CA PRO A 102 -31.75 -1.82 17.82
C PRO A 102 -31.37 -1.83 19.30
N VAL A 103 -31.23 -0.64 19.88
CA VAL A 103 -30.96 -0.46 21.31
C VAL A 103 -32.23 0.05 21.99
N ALA A 104 -32.66 -0.65 23.04
CA ALA A 104 -33.91 -0.35 23.73
C ALA A 104 -33.75 0.66 24.89
N GLU A 105 -32.59 0.69 25.53
CA GLU A 105 -32.36 1.44 26.78
C GLU A 105 -31.04 2.22 26.77
N GLY A 106 -30.94 3.22 27.66
CA GLY A 106 -29.74 4.06 27.82
C GLY A 106 -29.64 5.20 26.81
N ASP A 107 -28.46 5.83 26.74
CA ASP A 107 -28.20 7.01 25.89
C ASP A 107 -28.31 6.72 24.38
N ASP A 108 -28.24 5.44 24.02
CA ASP A 108 -28.34 4.96 22.64
C ASP A 108 -29.76 4.46 22.28
N ALA A 109 -30.74 4.58 23.19
CA ALA A 109 -32.10 4.10 22.99
C ALA A 109 -32.74 4.66 21.71
N GLY A 110 -33.34 3.77 20.92
CA GLY A 110 -33.97 4.10 19.63
C GLY A 110 -33.03 4.10 18.43
N ALA A 111 -31.71 4.02 18.63
CA ALA A 111 -30.75 3.84 17.56
C ALA A 111 -30.52 2.36 17.23
N VAL A 112 -29.91 2.11 16.08
CA VAL A 112 -29.32 0.81 15.74
C VAL A 112 -27.81 0.94 15.83
N LEU A 113 -27.17 0.17 16.71
CA LEU A 113 -25.72 0.10 16.81
C LEU A 113 -25.19 -1.12 16.07
N GLY A 114 -24.10 -0.95 15.35
CA GLY A 114 -23.55 -2.01 14.54
C GLY A 114 -22.26 -1.64 13.85
N VAL A 115 -22.04 -2.25 12.71
CA VAL A 115 -20.86 -2.03 11.88
C VAL A 115 -21.23 -1.70 10.44
N VAL A 116 -20.41 -0.86 9.81
CA VAL A 116 -20.34 -0.70 8.36
C VAL A 116 -19.04 -1.31 7.87
N TRP A 117 -19.06 -2.06 6.76
CA TRP A 117 -17.82 -2.53 6.15
C TRP A 117 -17.32 -1.55 5.11
N LEU A 118 -16.05 -1.17 5.24
CA LEU A 118 -15.35 -0.31 4.29
C LEU A 118 -14.02 -0.96 3.94
N ARG A 119 -13.83 -1.28 2.65
CA ARG A 119 -12.62 -1.93 2.13
C ARG A 119 -12.25 -3.19 2.94
N GLY A 120 -13.26 -4.01 3.26
CA GLY A 120 -13.13 -5.24 4.03
C GLY A 120 -13.02 -5.09 5.55
N ASN A 121 -12.94 -3.87 6.09
CA ASN A 121 -12.83 -3.64 7.54
C ASN A 121 -14.20 -3.31 8.14
N ALA A 122 -14.59 -4.01 9.20
CA ALA A 122 -15.77 -3.68 9.99
C ALA A 122 -15.46 -2.46 10.87
N LEU A 123 -16.25 -1.41 10.77
CA LEU A 123 -16.07 -0.17 11.53
C LEU A 123 -17.35 0.18 12.27
N PRO A 124 -17.28 0.77 13.49
CA PRO A 124 -18.45 1.00 14.30
C PRO A 124 -19.29 2.10 13.66
N ALA A 125 -20.58 1.82 13.56
CA ALA A 125 -21.55 2.71 12.95
C ALA A 125 -22.84 2.72 13.76
N ARG A 126 -23.60 3.80 13.56
CA ARG A 126 -24.88 4.01 14.20
C ARG A 126 -25.90 4.44 13.15
N LEU A 127 -27.10 3.88 13.23
CA LEU A 127 -28.25 4.30 12.44
C LEU A 127 -29.25 4.99 13.36
N ASP A 128 -29.47 6.28 13.14
CA ASP A 128 -30.36 7.13 13.95
C ASP A 128 -31.60 7.52 13.18
N LYS A 129 -32.76 7.51 13.83
CA LYS A 129 -33.97 8.09 13.24
C LYS A 129 -33.80 9.61 13.13
N THR A 130 -34.25 10.20 12.04
CA THR A 130 -34.05 11.64 11.78
C THR A 130 -35.20 12.25 10.98
N ASP A 131 -35.37 13.56 11.09
CA ASP A 131 -36.23 14.34 10.18
C ASP A 131 -35.40 15.18 9.19
N ALA A 132 -34.06 15.05 9.23
CA ALA A 132 -33.17 15.83 8.39
C ALA A 132 -33.28 15.43 6.91
N GLU A 133 -33.22 16.43 6.03
CA GLU A 133 -33.20 16.23 4.56
C GLU A 133 -31.78 16.23 3.99
N LYS A 134 -30.78 16.59 4.80
CA LYS A 134 -29.38 16.68 4.39
C LYS A 134 -28.45 16.14 5.44
N VAL A 135 -27.39 15.46 5.00
CA VAL A 135 -26.30 15.06 5.89
C VAL A 135 -25.61 16.32 6.43
N GLN A 136 -25.13 16.25 7.67
CA GLN A 136 -24.41 17.38 8.23
C GLN A 136 -23.02 17.50 7.61
N ALA A 137 -22.63 18.72 7.25
CA ALA A 137 -21.25 19.00 6.87
C ALA A 137 -20.31 18.71 8.06
N PRO A 138 -19.06 18.26 7.82
CA PRO A 138 -18.10 18.03 8.89
C PRO A 138 -17.93 19.29 9.74
N LYS A 139 -18.16 19.17 11.05
CA LYS A 139 -17.96 20.28 12.00
C LYS A 139 -16.59 20.17 12.66
N PRO A 140 -15.94 21.29 13.00
CA PRO A 140 -14.75 21.27 13.85
C PRO A 140 -15.06 20.54 15.16
N ASN A 141 -14.33 19.47 15.44
CA ASN A 141 -14.50 18.66 16.65
C ASN A 141 -13.32 18.94 17.60
N PRO A 142 -13.55 19.62 18.76
CA PRO A 142 -12.49 19.89 19.73
C PRO A 142 -11.78 18.64 20.23
N ALA A 143 -12.50 17.52 20.38
CA ALA A 143 -11.90 16.25 20.77
C ALA A 143 -10.93 15.76 19.67
N GLN A 144 -11.29 15.91 18.40
CA GLN A 144 -10.40 15.58 17.28
C GLN A 144 -9.11 16.42 17.31
N GLN A 145 -9.22 17.72 17.63
CA GLN A 145 -8.04 18.58 17.79
C GLN A 145 -7.17 18.15 18.98
N ALA A 146 -7.79 17.78 20.10
CA ALA A 146 -7.09 17.25 21.26
C ALA A 146 -6.40 15.91 20.96
N PHE A 147 -7.02 15.03 20.17
CA PHE A 147 -6.39 13.80 19.70
C PHE A 147 -5.17 14.07 18.81
N ILE A 148 -5.27 15.00 17.86
CA ILE A 148 -4.13 15.42 17.02
C ILE A 148 -3.01 16.03 17.87
N ALA A 149 -3.36 16.82 18.89
CA ALA A 149 -2.39 17.40 19.81
C ALA A 149 -1.68 16.31 20.64
N ALA A 150 -2.44 15.38 21.23
CA ALA A 150 -1.90 14.25 21.98
C ALA A 150 -0.95 13.40 21.13
N PHE A 151 -1.26 13.20 19.85
CA PHE A 151 -0.41 12.43 18.94
C PHE A 151 0.98 13.06 18.74
N ARG A 152 1.09 14.38 18.82
CA ARG A 152 2.33 15.15 18.62
C ARG A 152 3.22 15.23 19.86
N ILE A 153 2.70 14.85 21.04
CA ILE A 153 3.45 14.82 22.29
C ILE A 153 4.61 13.83 22.15
N GLN A 154 5.81 14.29 22.50
CA GLN A 154 7.05 13.49 22.40
C GLN A 154 7.27 12.64 23.65
N ASP A 155 6.90 13.15 24.83
CA ASP A 155 7.00 12.38 26.07
C ASP A 155 5.98 11.23 26.07
N PRO A 156 6.41 9.97 26.16
CA PRO A 156 5.49 8.83 26.07
C PRO A 156 4.45 8.76 27.20
N LYS A 157 4.81 9.20 28.41
CA LYS A 157 3.91 9.12 29.58
C LYS A 157 2.85 10.19 29.52
N GLU A 158 3.24 11.42 29.21
CA GLU A 158 2.29 12.53 28.98
C GLU A 158 1.35 12.20 27.81
N LYS A 159 1.90 11.67 26.71
CA LYS A 159 1.09 11.23 25.56
C LYS A 159 0.05 10.20 25.98
N LEU A 160 0.47 9.17 26.72
CA LEU A 160 -0.43 8.13 27.20
C LEU A 160 -1.54 8.69 28.10
N GLU A 161 -1.19 9.59 29.04
CA GLU A 161 -2.17 10.22 29.93
C GLU A 161 -3.26 10.96 29.14
N LYS A 162 -2.87 11.76 28.14
CA LYS A 162 -3.83 12.47 27.27
C LYS A 162 -4.68 11.53 26.44
N LEU A 163 -4.11 10.43 25.94
CA LEU A 163 -4.86 9.43 25.19
C LEU A 163 -5.87 8.70 26.08
N LEU A 164 -5.51 8.37 27.32
CA LEU A 164 -6.42 7.75 28.28
C LEU A 164 -7.56 8.69 28.70
N ASP A 165 -7.29 9.98 28.84
CA ASP A 165 -8.33 10.99 29.09
C ASP A 165 -9.30 11.10 27.91
N LEU A 166 -8.79 11.17 26.68
CA LEU A 166 -9.60 11.15 25.47
C LEU A 166 -10.41 9.86 25.33
N ALA A 167 -9.83 8.71 25.63
CA ALA A 167 -10.51 7.42 25.59
C ALA A 167 -11.72 7.34 26.55
N LYS A 168 -11.75 8.18 27.60
CA LYS A 168 -12.85 8.26 28.57
C LYS A 168 -13.88 9.33 28.21
N THR A 169 -13.44 10.44 27.61
CA THR A 169 -14.27 11.66 27.49
C THR A 169 -14.73 11.94 26.06
N ALA A 170 -14.06 11.39 25.05
CA ALA A 170 -14.36 11.65 23.66
C ALA A 170 -15.55 10.82 23.14
N PRO A 171 -16.21 11.25 22.04
CA PRO A 171 -17.19 10.43 21.34
C PRO A 171 -16.62 9.06 20.93
N ALA A 172 -17.49 8.04 20.86
CA ALA A 172 -17.10 6.63 20.77
C ALA A 172 -16.02 6.33 19.72
N GLY A 173 -16.14 6.83 18.48
CA GLY A 173 -15.15 6.56 17.45
C GLY A 173 -13.76 7.14 17.75
N LEU A 174 -13.71 8.33 18.37
CA LEU A 174 -12.45 8.93 18.77
C LEU A 174 -11.88 8.25 20.02
N ALA A 175 -12.73 7.81 20.94
CA ALA A 175 -12.31 6.98 22.07
C ALA A 175 -11.65 5.67 21.60
N PHE A 176 -12.21 5.01 20.58
CA PHE A 176 -11.61 3.83 19.98
C PHE A 176 -10.26 4.12 19.31
N ASN A 177 -10.14 5.25 18.60
CA ASN A 177 -8.86 5.72 18.05
C ASN A 177 -7.82 5.98 19.14
N ALA A 178 -8.24 6.58 20.26
CA ALA A 178 -7.38 6.84 21.41
C ALA A 178 -6.87 5.54 22.04
N TYR A 179 -7.73 4.53 22.24
CA TYR A 179 -7.29 3.21 22.70
C TYR A 179 -6.30 2.54 21.76
N GLY A 180 -6.52 2.61 20.45
CA GLY A 180 -5.55 2.09 19.47
C GLY A 180 -4.15 2.69 19.67
N GLN A 181 -4.09 3.99 20.00
CA GLN A 181 -2.83 4.67 20.30
C GLN A 181 -2.28 4.35 21.70
N VAL A 182 -3.13 4.12 22.71
CA VAL A 182 -2.72 3.64 24.04
C VAL A 182 -1.89 2.35 23.90
N PHE A 183 -2.36 1.36 23.14
CA PHE A 183 -1.62 0.12 22.93
C PHE A 183 -0.29 0.32 22.19
N GLN A 184 -0.24 1.25 21.22
CA GLN A 184 1.00 1.58 20.52
C GLN A 184 2.03 2.31 21.41
N SER A 185 1.56 3.10 22.38
CA SER A 185 2.41 3.87 23.30
C SER A 185 2.77 3.14 24.60
N ALA A 186 2.12 2.02 24.91
CA ALA A 186 2.20 1.34 26.21
C ALA A 186 3.65 1.08 26.68
N GLU A 187 4.48 0.46 25.83
CA GLU A 187 5.86 0.10 26.22
C GLU A 187 6.73 1.33 26.45
N ALA A 188 6.62 2.33 25.56
CA ALA A 188 7.40 3.56 25.67
C ALA A 188 7.00 4.36 26.92
N ALA A 189 5.74 4.26 27.34
CA ALA A 189 5.23 4.86 28.57
C ALA A 189 5.53 4.03 29.83
N GLY A 190 5.99 2.78 29.66
CA GLY A 190 6.39 1.89 30.75
C GLY A 190 5.24 1.13 31.41
N LEU A 191 4.13 0.90 30.69
CA LEU A 191 3.03 0.07 31.21
C LEU A 191 3.43 -1.39 31.31
N ASP A 192 3.01 -2.06 32.37
CA ASP A 192 3.13 -3.50 32.50
C ASP A 192 1.99 -4.26 31.78
N GLU A 193 2.10 -5.59 31.68
CA GLU A 193 1.08 -6.40 31.00
C GLU A 193 -0.29 -6.35 31.70
N GLU A 194 -0.33 -6.22 33.02
CA GLU A 194 -1.59 -6.17 33.78
C GLU A 194 -2.35 -4.88 33.50
N GLU A 195 -1.65 -3.75 33.44
CA GLU A 195 -2.21 -2.45 33.05
C GLU A 195 -2.75 -2.49 31.61
N VAL A 196 -2.00 -3.05 30.67
CA VAL A 196 -2.45 -3.24 29.28
C VAL A 196 -3.69 -4.12 29.22
N ARG A 197 -3.77 -5.21 30.00
CA ARG A 197 -4.96 -6.08 30.10
C ARG A 197 -6.18 -5.32 30.61
N LYS A 198 -6.03 -4.45 31.61
CA LYS A 198 -7.14 -3.62 32.13
C LYS A 198 -7.67 -2.65 31.06
N HIS A 199 -6.77 -2.02 30.30
CA HIS A 199 -7.17 -1.16 29.18
C HIS A 199 -7.84 -1.95 28.07
N LEU A 200 -7.33 -3.13 27.72
CA LEU A 200 -7.95 -4.03 26.75
C LEU A 200 -9.36 -4.43 27.17
N GLN A 201 -9.56 -4.81 28.43
CA GLN A 201 -10.88 -5.18 28.94
C GLN A 201 -11.87 -4.02 28.80
N THR A 202 -11.45 -2.80 29.15
CA THR A 202 -12.30 -1.60 29.03
C THR A 202 -12.61 -1.27 27.56
N TYR A 203 -11.62 -1.42 26.69
CA TYR A 203 -11.76 -1.21 25.25
C TYR A 203 -12.72 -2.21 24.60
N LEU A 204 -12.60 -3.51 24.92
CA LEU A 204 -13.50 -4.54 24.40
C LEU A 204 -14.92 -4.42 24.97
N ALA A 205 -15.06 -4.09 26.25
CA ALA A 205 -16.37 -3.86 26.86
C ALA A 205 -17.14 -2.71 26.19
N SER A 206 -16.44 -1.64 25.77
CA SER A 206 -17.08 -0.55 25.02
C SER A 206 -17.40 -0.92 23.56
N ALA A 207 -16.72 -1.92 22.99
CA ALA A 207 -16.96 -2.45 21.65
C ALA A 207 -18.16 -3.40 21.57
N THR A 208 -18.48 -4.13 22.65
CA THR A 208 -19.51 -5.18 22.67
C THR A 208 -20.87 -4.74 22.12
N LYS A 209 -21.28 -3.49 22.38
CA LYS A 209 -22.58 -2.95 21.92
C LYS A 209 -22.70 -2.79 20.40
N TYR A 210 -21.59 -2.82 19.66
CA TYR A 210 -21.56 -2.74 18.20
C TYR A 210 -21.51 -4.11 17.51
N GLY A 211 -21.42 -5.20 18.29
CA GLY A 211 -21.42 -6.57 17.79
C GLY A 211 -20.03 -7.21 17.68
N PRO A 212 -20.01 -8.54 17.42
CA PRO A 212 -18.78 -9.34 17.48
C PRO A 212 -17.76 -8.96 16.40
N GLU A 213 -18.20 -8.47 15.23
CA GLU A 213 -17.29 -8.05 14.18
C GLU A 213 -16.46 -6.82 14.58
N TRP A 214 -17.04 -5.86 15.32
CA TRP A 214 -16.29 -4.73 15.86
C TRP A 214 -15.39 -5.14 17.02
N GLU A 215 -15.86 -6.04 17.89
CA GLU A 215 -15.05 -6.55 19.00
C GLU A 215 -13.79 -7.27 18.48
N SER A 216 -13.92 -8.09 17.43
CA SER A 216 -12.79 -8.77 16.79
C SER A 216 -11.82 -7.76 16.13
N GLN A 217 -12.34 -6.68 15.53
CA GLN A 217 -11.51 -5.59 14.99
C GLN A 217 -10.77 -4.83 16.10
N CYS A 218 -11.40 -4.60 17.25
CA CYS A 218 -10.76 -4.01 18.43
C CYS A 218 -9.65 -4.93 18.96
N ARG A 219 -9.91 -6.23 19.09
CA ARG A 219 -8.91 -7.23 19.50
C ARG A 219 -7.69 -7.23 18.57
N SER A 220 -7.94 -7.19 17.27
CA SER A 220 -6.89 -7.06 16.24
C SER A 220 -6.11 -5.75 16.37
N THR A 221 -6.78 -4.64 16.65
CA THR A 221 -6.12 -3.33 16.86
C THR A 221 -5.21 -3.35 18.08
N ALA A 222 -5.66 -3.92 19.20
CA ALA A 222 -4.86 -4.08 20.40
C ALA A 222 -3.64 -5.00 20.16
N LEU A 223 -3.85 -6.14 19.51
CA LEU A 223 -2.79 -7.05 19.09
C LEU A 223 -1.72 -6.30 18.29
N GLN A 224 -2.09 -5.56 17.25
CA GLN A 224 -1.14 -4.79 16.44
C GLN A 224 -0.36 -3.75 17.27
N GLY A 225 -0.98 -3.15 18.28
CA GLY A 225 -0.31 -2.21 19.18
C GLY A 225 0.81 -2.84 20.00
N ILE A 226 0.63 -4.09 20.45
CA ILE A 226 1.56 -4.78 21.36
C ILE A 226 2.40 -5.90 20.70
N LEU A 227 2.12 -6.22 19.43
CA LEU A 227 2.67 -7.38 18.74
C LEU A 227 4.20 -7.38 18.71
N GLY A 228 4.78 -8.48 19.18
CA GLY A 228 6.22 -8.70 19.17
C GLY A 228 7.00 -7.99 20.28
N ARG A 229 6.32 -7.30 21.20
CA ARG A 229 6.96 -6.61 22.34
C ARG A 229 7.15 -7.60 23.49
N LYS A 230 8.38 -7.71 24.00
CA LYS A 230 8.73 -8.68 25.04
C LYS A 230 7.89 -8.53 26.32
N PRO A 231 7.61 -7.30 26.83
CA PRO A 231 6.80 -7.12 28.04
C PRO A 231 5.35 -7.62 27.93
N TYR A 232 4.81 -7.77 26.72
CA TYR A 232 3.42 -8.15 26.47
C TYR A 232 3.30 -9.46 25.70
N SER A 233 4.37 -10.26 25.71
CA SER A 233 4.49 -11.45 24.87
C SER A 233 3.40 -12.50 25.15
N ALA A 234 2.99 -12.67 26.42
CA ALA A 234 1.92 -13.59 26.77
C ALA A 234 0.55 -13.10 26.28
N LEU A 235 0.21 -11.83 26.54
CA LEU A 235 -1.03 -11.23 26.01
C LEU A 235 -1.06 -11.21 24.47
N GLY A 236 0.05 -10.85 23.83
CA GLY A 236 0.16 -10.82 22.37
C GLY A 236 -0.08 -12.21 21.75
N LEU A 237 0.44 -13.27 22.37
CA LEU A 237 0.19 -14.64 21.92
C LEU A 237 -1.28 -15.04 22.09
N GLU A 238 -1.88 -14.76 23.24
CA GLU A 238 -3.29 -15.03 23.52
C GLU A 238 -4.22 -14.37 22.48
N LEU A 239 -4.00 -13.09 22.18
CA LEU A 239 -4.80 -12.38 21.18
C LEU A 239 -4.58 -12.91 19.76
N ALA A 240 -3.36 -13.31 19.40
CA ALA A 240 -3.08 -13.88 18.09
C ALA A 240 -3.72 -15.26 17.89
N GLU A 241 -3.72 -16.10 18.93
CA GLU A 241 -4.43 -17.39 18.93
C GLU A 241 -5.94 -17.19 18.81
N GLN A 242 -6.50 -16.22 19.55
CA GLN A 242 -7.92 -15.89 19.45
C GLN A 242 -8.30 -15.37 18.06
N ASN A 243 -7.51 -14.46 17.49
CA ASN A 243 -7.73 -13.96 16.13
C ASN A 243 -7.72 -15.08 15.09
N ARG A 244 -6.78 -16.04 15.21
CA ARG A 244 -6.75 -17.20 14.31
C ARG A 244 -7.98 -18.10 14.48
N LYS A 245 -8.43 -18.31 15.72
CA LYS A 245 -9.62 -19.14 16.03
C LYS A 245 -10.92 -18.51 15.52
N GLU A 246 -11.00 -17.18 15.53
CA GLU A 246 -12.19 -16.43 15.08
C GLU A 246 -12.26 -16.27 13.55
N LEU A 247 -11.22 -16.67 12.80
CA LEU A 247 -11.28 -16.69 11.35
C LEU A 247 -12.45 -17.56 10.87
N LYS A 248 -13.25 -17.01 9.96
CA LYS A 248 -14.34 -17.73 9.33
C LYS A 248 -13.80 -18.85 8.44
N ALA A 249 -14.60 -19.89 8.23
CA ALA A 249 -14.25 -21.02 7.37
C ALA A 249 -14.01 -20.60 5.90
N ASP A 250 -14.61 -19.49 5.47
CA ASP A 250 -14.49 -18.87 4.15
C ASP A 250 -13.51 -17.68 4.12
N ALA A 251 -12.66 -17.52 5.16
CA ALA A 251 -11.67 -16.45 5.21
C ALA A 251 -10.73 -16.50 4.00
N SER A 252 -10.43 -15.35 3.40
CA SER A 252 -9.54 -15.25 2.25
C SER A 252 -8.12 -15.69 2.59
N LEU A 253 -7.31 -16.03 1.57
CA LEU A 253 -5.91 -16.39 1.77
C LEU A 253 -5.14 -15.25 2.47
N GLU A 254 -5.44 -13.99 2.18
CA GLU A 254 -4.84 -12.83 2.84
C GLU A 254 -5.21 -12.76 4.32
N GLN A 255 -6.48 -13.03 4.68
CA GLN A 255 -6.91 -13.07 6.08
C GLN A 255 -6.20 -14.19 6.85
N GLN A 256 -6.08 -15.37 6.23
CA GLN A 256 -5.33 -16.49 6.78
C GLN A 256 -3.84 -16.14 6.97
N ALA A 257 -3.20 -15.57 5.95
CA ALA A 257 -1.80 -15.15 6.00
C ALA A 257 -1.54 -14.11 7.11
N ASN A 258 -2.37 -13.07 7.21
CA ASN A 258 -2.23 -12.04 8.24
C ASN A 258 -2.35 -12.62 9.66
N ALA A 259 -3.29 -13.55 9.88
CA ALA A 259 -3.45 -14.20 11.19
C ALA A 259 -2.27 -15.12 11.53
N LEU A 260 -1.81 -15.93 10.57
CA LEU A 260 -0.63 -16.78 10.74
C LEU A 260 0.63 -15.95 11.01
N GLN A 261 0.80 -14.84 10.30
CA GLN A 261 1.92 -13.94 10.49
C GLN A 261 1.92 -13.32 11.90
N ALA A 262 0.78 -12.83 12.36
CA ALA A 262 0.64 -12.28 13.70
C ALA A 262 0.92 -13.36 14.77
N LEU A 263 0.41 -14.57 14.59
CA LEU A 263 0.64 -15.69 15.50
C LEU A 263 2.11 -16.11 15.55
N ALA A 264 2.77 -16.25 14.40
CA ALA A 264 4.19 -16.58 14.35
C ALA A 264 5.04 -15.55 15.10
N ARG A 265 4.80 -14.25 14.84
CA ARG A 265 5.52 -13.16 15.51
C ARG A 265 5.26 -13.11 17.02
N ALA A 266 4.01 -13.32 17.43
CA ALA A 266 3.66 -13.36 18.85
C ALA A 266 4.30 -14.58 19.55
N ALA A 267 4.28 -15.75 18.91
CA ALA A 267 4.92 -16.97 19.41
C ALA A 267 6.44 -16.79 19.57
N ARG A 268 7.12 -16.14 18.61
CA ARG A 268 8.55 -15.81 18.75
C ARG A 268 8.82 -14.91 19.94
N ALA A 269 8.03 -13.85 20.12
CA ALA A 269 8.20 -12.94 21.25
C ALA A 269 7.92 -13.60 22.60
N ALA A 270 7.04 -14.60 22.63
CA ALA A 270 6.72 -15.43 23.79
C ALA A 270 7.66 -16.64 23.97
N GLU A 271 8.74 -16.73 23.19
CA GLU A 271 9.74 -17.81 23.25
C GLU A 271 9.09 -19.21 23.04
N LYS A 272 8.03 -19.28 22.22
CA LYS A 272 7.33 -20.51 21.79
C LYS A 272 7.80 -20.96 20.40
N ASP A 273 9.08 -21.35 20.31
CA ASP A 273 9.76 -21.60 19.03
C ASP A 273 9.12 -22.68 18.15
N GLU A 274 8.60 -23.76 18.74
CA GLU A 274 7.95 -24.84 17.98
C GLU A 274 6.64 -24.38 17.33
N LEU A 275 5.82 -23.62 18.08
CA LEU A 275 4.59 -23.02 17.56
C LEU A 275 4.90 -22.00 16.47
N ALA A 276 5.91 -21.15 16.69
CA ALA A 276 6.35 -20.19 15.70
C ALA A 276 6.81 -20.88 14.41
N ALA A 277 7.71 -21.86 14.51
CA ALA A 277 8.23 -22.58 13.34
C ALA A 277 7.13 -23.35 12.58
N THR A 278 6.17 -23.93 13.28
CA THR A 278 5.03 -24.62 12.64
C THR A 278 4.11 -23.63 11.93
N THR A 279 3.80 -22.50 12.58
CA THR A 279 2.97 -21.43 12.00
C THR A 279 3.65 -20.78 10.79
N GLU A 280 4.97 -20.57 10.84
CA GLU A 280 5.77 -20.05 9.73
C GLU A 280 5.74 -21.00 8.51
N LYS A 281 5.82 -22.32 8.74
CA LYS A 281 5.71 -23.31 7.65
C LYS A 281 4.33 -23.27 6.98
N GLU A 282 3.27 -23.13 7.76
CA GLU A 282 1.91 -22.99 7.23
C GLU A 282 1.75 -21.67 6.46
N LEU A 283 2.29 -20.57 6.98
CA LEU A 283 2.31 -19.27 6.31
C LEU A 283 3.00 -19.36 4.95
N VAL A 284 4.15 -20.05 4.84
CA VAL A 284 4.84 -20.26 3.54
C VAL A 284 3.93 -20.91 2.50
N LEU A 285 3.10 -21.88 2.89
CA LEU A 285 2.17 -22.55 1.97
C LEU A 285 1.04 -21.61 1.51
N ILE A 286 0.49 -20.80 2.41
CA ILE A 286 -0.51 -19.79 2.06
C ILE A 286 0.11 -18.70 1.18
N ASP A 287 1.32 -18.27 1.51
CA ASP A 287 2.04 -17.25 0.77
C ASP A 287 2.36 -17.68 -0.66
N ALA A 288 2.70 -18.95 -0.88
CA ALA A 288 2.91 -19.48 -2.23
C ALA A 288 1.63 -19.43 -3.09
N LYS A 289 0.46 -19.72 -2.49
CA LYS A 289 -0.83 -19.58 -3.18
C LYS A 289 -1.15 -18.13 -3.50
N LEU A 290 -0.89 -17.22 -2.56
CA LEU A 290 -1.05 -15.79 -2.78
C LEU A 290 -0.12 -15.24 -3.86
N ASP A 291 1.12 -15.76 -3.94
CA ASP A 291 2.06 -15.41 -5.00
C ASP A 291 1.55 -15.87 -6.37
N GLU A 292 1.01 -17.09 -6.46
CA GLU A 292 0.39 -17.61 -7.68
C GLU A 292 -0.82 -16.78 -8.11
N GLU A 293 -1.73 -16.46 -7.17
CA GLU A 293 -2.86 -15.58 -7.45
C GLU A 293 -2.42 -14.18 -7.88
N TYR A 294 -1.34 -13.65 -7.30
CA TYR A 294 -0.80 -12.34 -7.65
C TYR A 294 -0.30 -12.33 -9.10
N HIS A 295 0.49 -13.32 -9.51
CA HIS A 295 0.99 -13.41 -10.89
C HIS A 295 -0.13 -13.56 -11.93
N GLN A 296 -1.28 -14.13 -11.55
CA GLN A 296 -2.43 -14.26 -12.42
C GLN A 296 -3.26 -12.96 -12.53
N LYS A 297 -3.31 -12.17 -11.45
CA LYS A 297 -4.21 -11.01 -11.32
C LYS A 297 -3.53 -9.66 -11.49
N VAL A 298 -2.20 -9.59 -11.43
CA VAL A 298 -1.44 -8.34 -11.48
C VAL A 298 -0.46 -8.36 -12.67
N PRO A 299 -0.55 -7.39 -13.61
CA PRO A 299 -1.49 -6.26 -13.62
C PRO A 299 -2.95 -6.68 -13.89
N PRO A 300 -3.96 -5.91 -13.40
CA PRO A 300 -5.38 -6.23 -13.58
C PRO A 300 -5.91 -5.87 -14.99
N PHE A 301 -5.02 -5.75 -15.96
CA PHE A 301 -5.27 -5.43 -17.36
C PHE A 301 -4.18 -6.07 -18.21
N ALA A 302 -4.47 -6.32 -19.50
CA ALA A 302 -3.48 -6.82 -20.44
C ALA A 302 -2.66 -5.66 -21.04
N PRO A 303 -1.33 -5.61 -20.85
CA PRO A 303 -0.47 -4.66 -21.54
C PRO A 303 -0.39 -5.03 -23.03
N GLU A 304 -0.44 -4.05 -23.91
CA GLU A 304 -0.22 -4.26 -25.35
C GLU A 304 1.28 -4.16 -25.63
N LYS A 305 1.76 -4.95 -26.59
CA LYS A 305 3.15 -4.88 -27.05
C LYS A 305 3.38 -3.62 -27.86
N PHE A 306 4.56 -3.03 -27.72
CA PHE A 306 5.00 -1.99 -28.63
C PHE A 306 5.21 -2.57 -30.04
N GLU A 307 4.61 -1.96 -31.05
CA GLU A 307 4.62 -2.46 -32.44
C GLU A 307 5.98 -2.29 -33.13
N GLY A 308 6.94 -1.65 -32.45
CA GLY A 308 8.21 -1.27 -33.01
C GLY A 308 8.18 0.11 -33.63
N ARG A 309 9.33 0.53 -34.15
CA ARG A 309 9.53 1.90 -34.67
C ARG A 309 9.35 1.88 -36.18
N SER A 310 8.59 2.84 -36.69
CA SER A 310 8.36 2.97 -38.14
C SER A 310 9.54 3.60 -38.89
N ASN A 311 10.38 4.38 -38.20
CA ASN A 311 11.57 5.02 -38.78
C ASN A 311 12.86 4.38 -38.23
N PRO A 312 13.75 3.82 -39.07
CA PRO A 312 15.00 3.21 -38.63
C PRO A 312 15.99 4.20 -37.97
N GLU A 313 15.86 5.51 -38.22
CA GLU A 313 16.67 6.53 -37.54
C GLU A 313 16.26 6.75 -36.08
N HIS A 314 15.06 6.31 -35.69
CA HIS A 314 14.60 6.38 -34.31
C HIS A 314 15.26 5.24 -33.53
N ASN A 315 16.42 5.46 -32.94
CA ASN A 315 17.20 4.45 -32.21
C ASN A 315 17.47 4.85 -30.74
N ARG A 316 16.76 5.85 -30.21
CA ARG A 316 16.85 6.24 -28.80
C ARG A 316 16.35 5.15 -27.86
N VAL A 317 17.05 4.95 -26.74
CA VAL A 317 16.60 4.11 -25.62
C VAL A 317 16.02 5.03 -24.55
N VAL A 318 14.91 4.62 -23.92
CA VAL A 318 14.34 5.34 -22.78
C VAL A 318 14.81 4.68 -21.49
N VAL A 319 15.47 5.45 -20.63
CA VAL A 319 15.69 5.04 -19.24
C VAL A 319 14.53 5.56 -18.40
N PHE A 320 13.79 4.66 -17.76
CA PHE A 320 12.72 4.99 -16.86
C PHE A 320 13.11 4.70 -15.42
N GLU A 321 13.29 5.76 -14.62
CA GLU A 321 13.61 5.66 -13.21
C GLU A 321 12.35 5.93 -12.37
N LEU A 322 11.92 4.94 -11.59
CA LEU A 322 10.81 5.03 -10.64
C LEU A 322 11.37 5.00 -9.21
N PHE A 323 11.14 6.07 -8.46
CA PHE A 323 11.37 6.11 -7.02
C PHE A 323 10.08 5.70 -6.31
N THR A 324 10.15 4.63 -5.52
CA THR A 324 8.99 3.99 -4.88
C THR A 324 9.28 3.60 -3.43
N GLY A 325 8.34 2.91 -2.77
CA GLY A 325 8.56 2.32 -1.46
C GLY A 325 7.53 1.22 -1.16
N ALA A 326 7.97 0.11 -0.60
CA ALA A 326 7.12 -1.01 -0.21
C ALA A 326 6.12 -0.61 0.90
N GLN A 327 6.38 0.45 1.64
CA GLN A 327 5.45 1.01 2.64
C GLN A 327 4.54 2.11 2.10
N CYS A 328 4.50 2.34 0.78
CA CYS A 328 3.79 3.45 0.15
C CYS A 328 2.50 2.97 -0.56
N PRO A 329 1.31 3.02 0.08
CA PRO A 329 0.05 2.71 -0.59
C PRO A 329 -0.22 3.47 -1.91
N PRO A 330 0.07 4.77 -2.05
CA PRO A 330 -0.13 5.44 -3.35
C PRO A 330 0.89 5.00 -4.41
N CYS A 331 1.95 4.26 -4.08
CA CYS A 331 2.91 3.78 -5.07
C CYS A 331 2.36 2.61 -5.91
N VAL A 332 1.33 1.89 -5.41
CA VAL A 332 0.75 0.69 -6.04
C VAL A 332 0.43 0.89 -7.52
N ALA A 333 -0.26 1.97 -7.90
CA ALA A 333 -0.59 2.21 -9.30
C ALA A 333 0.66 2.36 -10.19
N ALA A 334 1.70 3.01 -9.68
CA ALA A 334 2.94 3.25 -10.41
C ALA A 334 3.80 1.99 -10.52
N ASP A 335 3.92 1.20 -9.45
CA ASP A 335 4.65 -0.07 -9.46
C ASP A 335 3.99 -1.09 -10.41
N VAL A 336 2.65 -1.21 -10.38
CA VAL A 336 1.93 -2.13 -11.28
C VAL A 336 1.99 -1.65 -12.74
N ALA A 337 1.94 -0.35 -12.97
CA ALA A 337 2.17 0.22 -14.30
C ALA A 337 3.60 0.02 -14.79
N PHE A 338 4.59 0.08 -13.88
CA PHE A 338 5.98 -0.25 -14.14
C PHE A 338 6.13 -1.70 -14.59
N ASP A 339 5.52 -2.65 -13.88
CA ASP A 339 5.53 -4.06 -14.26
C ASP A 339 4.90 -4.28 -15.64
N ALA A 340 3.81 -3.57 -15.93
CA ALA A 340 3.15 -3.63 -17.23
C ALA A 340 4.05 -3.14 -18.38
N ILE A 341 4.75 -2.01 -18.24
CA ILE A 341 5.63 -1.49 -19.31
C ILE A 341 6.86 -2.38 -19.55
N LEU A 342 7.36 -3.11 -18.53
CA LEU A 342 8.43 -4.09 -18.73
C LEU A 342 8.00 -5.19 -19.70
N SER A 343 6.72 -5.54 -19.69
CA SER A 343 6.16 -6.49 -20.64
C SER A 343 5.80 -5.86 -21.98
N THR A 344 5.69 -4.53 -22.08
CA THR A 344 5.34 -3.82 -23.33
C THR A 344 6.53 -3.63 -24.27
N TYR A 345 7.70 -3.29 -23.73
CA TYR A 345 8.89 -2.89 -24.50
C TYR A 345 10.03 -3.90 -24.37
N GLN A 346 10.91 -3.93 -25.36
CA GLN A 346 12.18 -4.67 -25.27
C GLN A 346 13.26 -3.86 -24.53
N HIS A 347 14.30 -4.53 -24.01
CA HIS A 347 15.41 -3.84 -23.33
C HIS A 347 16.23 -2.91 -24.24
N THR A 348 16.11 -3.07 -25.56
CA THR A 348 16.68 -2.18 -26.59
C THR A 348 15.85 -0.90 -26.81
N GLU A 349 14.69 -0.82 -26.17
CA GLU A 349 13.76 0.30 -26.27
C GLU A 349 13.62 0.98 -24.91
N LEU A 350 13.41 0.19 -23.85
CA LEU A 350 13.21 0.66 -22.49
C LEU A 350 14.17 -0.05 -21.52
N ILE A 351 14.83 0.73 -20.68
CA ILE A 351 15.54 0.24 -19.49
C ILE A 351 14.85 0.87 -18.27
N ALA A 352 14.18 0.05 -17.46
CA ALA A 352 13.45 0.54 -16.30
C ALA A 352 14.16 0.17 -15.00
N LEU A 353 14.15 1.08 -14.01
CA LEU A 353 14.86 0.96 -12.75
C LEU A 353 13.96 1.38 -11.58
N GLN A 354 13.83 0.54 -10.55
CA GLN A 354 13.16 0.88 -9.30
C GLN A 354 14.17 1.24 -8.21
N TYR A 355 14.01 2.44 -7.67
CA TYR A 355 14.72 2.93 -6.50
C TYR A 355 13.78 2.94 -5.31
N HIS A 356 13.93 1.97 -4.42
CA HIS A 356 13.22 1.96 -3.15
C HIS A 356 13.80 2.98 -2.19
N LEU A 357 12.91 3.70 -1.50
CA LEU A 357 13.23 4.73 -0.51
C LEU A 357 12.49 4.45 0.80
N HIS A 358 13.03 4.97 1.91
CA HIS A 358 12.37 4.88 3.22
C HIS A 358 11.18 5.86 3.38
N ILE A 359 10.33 5.96 2.35
CA ILE A 359 9.20 6.88 2.27
C ILE A 359 7.92 6.09 1.95
N PRO A 360 6.86 6.16 2.78
CA PRO A 360 6.74 6.93 4.03
C PRO A 360 7.36 6.24 5.25
N GLY A 361 7.76 4.97 5.13
CA GLY A 361 8.23 4.15 6.24
C GLY A 361 9.49 3.33 5.91
N PRO A 362 10.04 2.62 6.91
CA PRO A 362 11.17 1.70 6.71
C PRO A 362 10.91 0.68 5.61
N ASP A 363 11.85 0.58 4.68
CA ASP A 363 11.78 -0.30 3.51
C ASP A 363 13.12 -1.04 3.35
N PRO A 364 13.17 -2.37 3.51
CA PRO A 364 14.42 -3.11 3.44
C PRO A 364 14.98 -3.27 2.02
N LEU A 365 14.26 -2.80 0.99
CA LEU A 365 14.76 -2.76 -0.39
C LEU A 365 15.58 -1.49 -0.68
N THR A 366 15.54 -0.50 0.23
CA THR A 366 16.35 0.73 0.14
C THR A 366 17.82 0.47 0.39
N ASN A 367 18.68 1.27 -0.24
CA ASN A 367 20.11 1.33 0.04
C ASN A 367 20.63 2.77 -0.06
N ALA A 368 21.86 2.99 0.40
CA ALA A 368 22.49 4.32 0.42
C ALA A 368 22.61 4.96 -0.98
N ASP A 369 22.79 4.16 -2.03
CA ASP A 369 22.91 4.66 -3.40
C ASP A 369 21.57 5.14 -3.94
N SER A 370 20.47 4.41 -3.68
CA SER A 370 19.10 4.85 -4.00
C SER A 370 18.76 6.18 -3.33
N GLU A 371 19.11 6.33 -2.05
CA GLU A 371 18.93 7.60 -1.31
C GLU A 371 19.78 8.74 -1.89
N THR A 372 20.99 8.44 -2.35
CA THR A 372 21.86 9.42 -3.01
C THR A 372 21.34 9.83 -4.38
N ARG A 373 20.86 8.86 -5.18
CA ARG A 373 20.20 9.11 -6.47
C ARG A 373 18.93 9.93 -6.30
N ALA A 374 18.13 9.68 -5.25
CA ALA A 374 16.97 10.48 -4.92
C ALA A 374 17.34 11.94 -4.58
N LYS A 375 18.43 12.16 -3.85
CA LYS A 375 18.96 13.51 -3.57
C LYS A 375 19.41 14.23 -4.84
N PHE A 376 20.09 13.54 -5.76
CA PHE A 376 20.49 14.10 -7.06
C PHE A 376 19.28 14.66 -7.84
N TYR A 377 18.14 13.97 -7.78
CA TYR A 377 16.88 14.41 -8.40
C TYR A 377 16.00 15.30 -7.53
N SER A 378 16.41 15.58 -6.29
CA SER A 378 15.61 16.32 -5.30
C SER A 378 14.23 15.70 -5.04
N VAL A 379 14.15 14.35 -5.03
CA VAL A 379 12.91 13.61 -4.74
C VAL A 379 12.44 13.92 -3.32
N ARG A 380 11.18 14.33 -3.18
CA ARG A 380 10.56 14.68 -1.88
C ARG A 380 9.46 13.72 -1.45
N GLY A 381 9.08 12.79 -2.31
CA GLY A 381 8.00 11.85 -2.06
C GLY A 381 7.96 10.74 -3.09
N THR A 382 7.25 9.67 -2.75
CA THR A 382 7.05 8.49 -3.61
C THR A 382 5.55 8.35 -3.93
N PRO A 383 5.17 7.91 -5.15
CA PRO A 383 6.06 7.62 -6.27
C PRO A 383 6.56 8.90 -6.98
N SER A 384 7.80 8.88 -7.49
CA SER A 384 8.37 9.91 -8.36
C SER A 384 9.02 9.27 -9.60
N THR A 385 8.87 9.89 -10.77
CA THR A 385 9.20 9.29 -12.06
C THR A 385 10.05 10.19 -12.92
N TYR A 386 11.01 9.58 -13.64
CA TYR A 386 11.92 10.26 -14.56
C TYR A 386 12.11 9.42 -15.82
N PHE A 387 11.96 10.05 -16.98
CA PHE A 387 12.14 9.45 -18.30
C PHE A 387 13.32 10.15 -18.97
N ASN A 388 14.40 9.41 -19.19
CA ASN A 388 15.72 9.93 -19.56
C ASN A 388 16.17 11.11 -18.67
N GLY A 389 15.95 10.97 -17.36
CA GLY A 389 16.32 11.93 -16.34
C GLY A 389 15.44 13.18 -16.24
N ILE A 390 14.38 13.28 -17.07
CA ILE A 390 13.40 14.36 -17.02
C ILE A 390 12.12 13.88 -16.33
N THR A 391 11.65 14.65 -15.35
CA THR A 391 10.43 14.27 -14.61
C THR A 391 9.18 14.46 -15.46
N ALA A 392 8.33 13.44 -15.52
CA ALA A 392 7.05 13.45 -16.23
C ALA A 392 6.14 12.37 -15.64
N ALA A 393 4.83 12.45 -15.90
CA ALA A 393 3.85 11.47 -15.43
C ALA A 393 4.02 11.12 -13.93
N GLY A 394 4.19 12.13 -13.06
CA GLY A 394 4.34 11.94 -11.62
C GLY A 394 3.03 11.52 -10.92
N GLY A 395 3.08 11.31 -9.61
CA GLY A 395 1.91 10.92 -8.80
C GLY A 395 1.58 9.43 -8.89
N GLY A 396 0.69 8.97 -7.99
CA GLY A 396 0.37 7.56 -7.80
C GLY A 396 -1.13 7.29 -7.64
N GLY A 397 -1.48 6.16 -7.04
CA GLY A 397 -2.84 5.70 -6.82
C GLY A 397 -2.86 4.28 -6.27
N GLY A 398 -4.05 3.75 -6.01
CA GLY A 398 -4.24 2.34 -5.70
C GLY A 398 -4.28 1.47 -6.96
N MET A 399 -4.49 0.17 -6.77
CA MET A 399 -4.59 -0.81 -7.85
C MET A 399 -5.56 -0.40 -9.00
N PRO A 400 -6.76 0.17 -8.75
CA PRO A 400 -7.68 0.57 -9.83
C PRO A 400 -7.14 1.65 -10.77
N GLN A 401 -6.18 2.47 -10.32
CA GLN A 401 -5.56 3.52 -11.13
C GLN A 401 -4.38 3.02 -11.98
N SER A 402 -3.96 1.77 -11.82
CA SER A 402 -2.78 1.19 -12.50
C SER A 402 -2.86 1.27 -14.02
N LYS A 403 -4.03 1.01 -14.64
CA LYS A 403 -4.20 1.11 -16.11
C LYS A 403 -4.00 2.54 -16.62
N SER A 404 -4.62 3.53 -15.96
CA SER A 404 -4.45 4.93 -16.33
C SER A 404 -2.99 5.36 -16.18
N LYS A 405 -2.30 4.84 -15.16
CA LYS A 405 -0.89 5.12 -14.94
C LYS A 405 0.01 4.50 -16.00
N TYR A 406 -0.28 3.26 -16.39
CA TYR A 406 0.37 2.58 -17.51
C TYR A 406 0.22 3.38 -18.82
N ASP A 407 -0.97 3.90 -19.11
CA ASP A 407 -1.20 4.70 -20.32
C ASP A 407 -0.38 6.00 -20.31
N GLN A 408 -0.24 6.65 -19.16
CA GLN A 408 0.62 7.83 -19.00
C GLN A 408 2.10 7.49 -19.23
N PHE A 409 2.58 6.38 -18.67
CA PHE A 409 3.97 5.95 -18.84
C PHE A 409 4.26 5.60 -20.30
N ARG A 410 3.39 4.80 -20.93
CA ARG A 410 3.48 4.46 -22.34
C ARG A 410 3.50 5.71 -23.22
N GLY A 411 2.61 6.67 -22.97
CA GLY A 411 2.56 7.91 -23.74
C GLY A 411 3.87 8.71 -23.69
N GLU A 412 4.55 8.77 -22.54
CA GLU A 412 5.84 9.45 -22.43
C GLU A 412 6.98 8.62 -23.05
N ILE A 413 6.97 7.30 -22.90
CA ILE A 413 7.97 6.41 -23.51
C ILE A 413 7.88 6.47 -25.04
N ASP A 414 6.69 6.25 -25.62
CA ASP A 414 6.47 6.25 -27.06
C ASP A 414 6.89 7.58 -27.70
N LYS A 415 6.59 8.70 -27.03
CA LYS A 415 7.01 10.04 -27.44
C LYS A 415 8.55 10.17 -27.50
N GLN A 416 9.27 9.60 -26.55
CA GLN A 416 10.74 9.68 -26.51
C GLN A 416 11.42 8.68 -27.45
N LEU A 417 10.82 7.51 -27.68
CA LEU A 417 11.33 6.50 -28.62
C LEU A 417 11.40 7.02 -30.06
N ALA A 418 10.62 8.04 -30.41
CA ALA A 418 10.66 8.70 -31.71
C ALA A 418 11.95 9.54 -31.95
N GLY A 419 12.89 9.59 -31.00
CA GLY A 419 14.17 10.29 -31.16
C GLY A 419 15.32 9.41 -31.64
N GLY A 420 16.42 10.05 -32.04
CA GLY A 420 17.73 9.42 -32.25
C GLY A 420 18.57 9.41 -30.97
N ARG A 421 19.53 8.47 -30.87
CA ARG A 421 20.56 8.46 -29.83
C ARG A 421 21.61 9.53 -30.12
N SER A 422 22.10 10.19 -29.07
CA SER A 422 23.17 11.21 -29.15
C SER A 422 24.49 10.76 -28.50
N ALA A 423 24.58 9.48 -28.15
CA ALA A 423 25.72 8.88 -27.49
C ALA A 423 25.80 7.37 -27.78
N GLN A 424 26.97 6.79 -27.53
CA GLN A 424 27.28 5.37 -27.72
C GLN A 424 27.94 4.79 -26.46
N ILE A 425 27.57 3.55 -26.13
CA ILE A 425 28.17 2.77 -25.05
C ILE A 425 28.52 1.38 -25.60
N ASP A 426 29.76 0.94 -25.41
CA ASP A 426 30.17 -0.47 -25.53
C ASP A 426 30.35 -1.03 -24.12
N LEU A 427 29.46 -1.94 -23.72
CA LEU A 427 29.45 -2.58 -22.40
C LEU A 427 29.80 -4.06 -22.54
N LYS A 428 30.75 -4.54 -21.73
CA LYS A 428 31.17 -5.95 -21.68
C LYS A 428 31.24 -6.44 -20.24
N LEU A 429 30.78 -7.67 -20.03
CA LEU A 429 30.73 -8.34 -18.74
C LEU A 429 31.35 -9.74 -18.83
N GLU A 430 32.14 -10.12 -17.84
CA GLU A 430 32.60 -11.50 -17.64
C GLU A 430 32.46 -11.88 -16.16
N ARG A 431 31.65 -12.91 -15.85
CA ARG A 431 31.46 -13.39 -14.47
C ARG A 431 32.33 -14.61 -14.18
N LYS A 432 33.02 -14.59 -13.04
CA LYS A 432 33.77 -15.71 -12.45
C LYS A 432 33.38 -15.86 -10.98
N GLY A 433 32.47 -16.78 -10.70
CA GLY A 433 31.87 -16.93 -9.37
C GLY A 433 31.15 -15.65 -8.94
N GLU A 434 31.55 -15.10 -7.79
CA GLU A 434 30.99 -13.85 -7.23
C GLU A 434 31.59 -12.58 -7.84
N LYS A 435 32.59 -12.69 -8.73
CA LYS A 435 33.27 -11.54 -9.32
C LYS A 435 32.82 -11.31 -10.75
N ILE A 436 32.45 -10.07 -11.08
CA ILE A 436 32.03 -9.64 -12.40
C ILE A 436 33.02 -8.59 -12.89
N ALA A 437 33.83 -8.94 -13.88
CA ALA A 437 34.67 -7.98 -14.58
C ALA A 437 33.80 -7.16 -15.54
N VAL A 438 33.93 -5.83 -15.47
CA VAL A 438 33.15 -4.88 -16.25
C VAL A 438 34.09 -3.97 -17.03
N THR A 439 33.84 -3.83 -18.32
CA THR A 439 34.42 -2.79 -19.17
C THR A 439 33.30 -2.00 -19.83
N ALA A 440 33.27 -0.70 -19.62
CA ALA A 440 32.32 0.21 -20.26
C ALA A 440 33.09 1.34 -20.96
N VAL A 441 32.88 1.49 -22.27
CA VAL A 441 33.45 2.57 -23.09
C VAL A 441 32.30 3.46 -23.54
N ALA A 442 32.41 4.77 -23.28
CA ALA A 442 31.39 5.75 -23.57
C ALA A 442 31.90 6.83 -24.51
N GLN A 443 31.03 7.26 -25.42
CA GLN A 443 31.25 8.40 -26.29
C GLN A 443 29.94 9.20 -26.46
N ALA A 444 30.00 10.52 -26.32
CA ALA A 444 28.85 11.41 -26.45
C ALA A 444 29.27 12.76 -27.02
N GLU A 445 28.34 13.44 -27.69
CA GLU A 445 28.56 14.80 -28.17
C GLU A 445 28.54 15.81 -27.00
N VAL A 446 29.54 16.67 -26.92
CA VAL A 446 29.64 17.74 -25.92
C VAL A 446 28.91 18.97 -26.43
N LYS A 447 27.89 19.46 -25.71
CA LYS A 447 27.28 20.76 -26.03
C LYS A 447 28.28 21.86 -25.61
N LYS A 448 28.74 22.66 -26.57
CA LYS A 448 29.61 23.81 -26.26
C LYS A 448 28.83 24.87 -25.44
N PRO A 449 29.47 25.57 -24.49
CA PRO A 449 28.85 26.68 -23.79
C PRO A 449 28.40 27.77 -24.78
N ALA A 450 27.22 28.37 -24.55
CA ALA A 450 26.66 29.42 -25.41
C ALA A 450 27.60 30.65 -25.61
N ALA A 451 28.58 30.84 -24.71
CA ALA A 451 29.58 31.90 -24.81
C ALA A 451 30.65 31.65 -25.90
N GLU A 452 30.94 30.39 -26.25
CA GLU A 452 31.89 30.04 -27.32
C GLU A 452 31.20 30.02 -28.68
N GLU A 453 29.93 29.62 -28.73
CA GLU A 453 29.11 29.66 -29.94
C GLU A 453 28.90 31.10 -30.44
N LYS A 454 28.86 32.09 -29.53
CA LYS A 454 28.88 33.51 -29.87
C LYS A 454 30.23 33.99 -30.38
N LYS A 455 31.37 33.52 -29.87
CA LYS A 455 32.69 33.92 -30.39
C LYS A 455 32.96 33.43 -31.81
N GLU A 456 32.39 32.28 -32.19
CA GLU A 456 32.52 31.73 -33.54
C GLU A 456 31.52 32.40 -34.53
N LYS A 457 30.37 32.89 -34.03
CA LYS A 457 29.37 33.64 -34.82
C LYS A 457 29.62 35.16 -34.88
N ASP A 458 30.27 35.75 -33.87
CA ASP A 458 30.60 37.19 -33.80
C ASP A 458 31.93 37.54 -34.50
N ALA A 459 32.61 36.57 -35.13
CA ALA A 459 33.70 36.85 -36.07
C ALA A 459 33.21 37.52 -37.38
N GLY A 460 31.93 37.84 -37.49
CA GLY A 460 31.37 38.56 -38.62
C GLY A 460 30.03 39.24 -38.34
N SER A 461 30.00 40.24 -37.45
CA SER A 461 29.17 41.46 -37.63
C SER A 461 29.17 42.34 -36.37
N ASP A 462 29.53 43.60 -36.56
CA ASP A 462 29.40 44.66 -35.55
C ASP A 462 27.94 45.14 -35.37
N GLU A 463 27.67 45.59 -34.15
CA GLU A 463 26.66 46.56 -33.68
C GLU A 463 25.26 46.12 -33.20
N LYS A 464 25.09 46.37 -31.88
CA LYS A 464 23.99 47.08 -31.16
C LYS A 464 22.66 46.35 -30.88
N GLY A 465 22.58 45.86 -29.64
CA GLY A 465 21.74 46.47 -28.61
C GLY A 465 20.36 45.84 -28.33
N GLN A 466 20.23 45.17 -27.18
CA GLN A 466 19.32 45.50 -26.06
C GLN A 466 19.19 44.31 -25.10
N ALA A 467 19.34 44.61 -23.80
CA ALA A 467 19.29 43.65 -22.70
C ALA A 467 17.87 43.11 -22.49
N LYS A 468 17.75 41.78 -22.42
CA LYS A 468 16.65 41.06 -21.78
C LYS A 468 17.14 39.75 -21.16
N ASP A 469 16.78 39.60 -19.89
CA ASP A 469 16.82 38.43 -19.01
C ASP A 469 18.18 37.76 -18.76
N GLU A 470 18.64 37.86 -17.52
CA GLU A 470 19.78 37.10 -16.98
C GLU A 470 19.38 35.62 -16.82
N GLY A 471 19.29 34.92 -17.95
CA GLY A 471 19.39 33.48 -18.00
C GLY A 471 20.78 33.07 -17.53
N LYS A 472 20.84 32.27 -16.47
CA LYS A 472 22.05 31.66 -15.91
C LYS A 472 22.93 31.14 -17.06
N ALA A 473 24.12 31.73 -17.23
CA ALA A 473 25.10 31.31 -18.23
C ALA A 473 25.28 29.79 -18.15
N GLY A 474 25.04 29.09 -19.26
CA GLY A 474 25.17 27.63 -19.32
C GLY A 474 26.61 27.23 -19.04
N THR A 475 26.83 26.56 -17.92
CA THR A 475 28.02 25.71 -17.75
C THR A 475 27.98 24.66 -18.86
N GLY A 476 29.09 24.40 -19.53
CA GLY A 476 29.15 23.34 -20.56
C GLY A 476 28.66 21.99 -20.02
N SER A 477 28.38 21.04 -20.94
CA SER A 477 27.91 19.70 -20.57
C SER A 477 28.76 19.06 -19.48
N GLN A 478 28.11 18.45 -18.49
CA GLN A 478 28.73 17.72 -17.38
C GLN A 478 28.48 16.23 -17.54
N LEU A 479 29.16 15.63 -18.52
CA LEU A 479 28.89 14.26 -18.95
C LEU A 479 29.48 13.23 -17.96
N ARG A 480 28.65 12.30 -17.53
CA ARG A 480 29.00 11.20 -16.62
C ARG A 480 28.57 9.85 -17.20
N LEU A 481 29.45 8.85 -17.14
CA LEU A 481 29.13 7.44 -17.34
C LEU A 481 28.89 6.78 -15.98
N ARG A 482 27.70 6.22 -15.78
CA ARG A 482 27.30 5.52 -14.55
C ARG A 482 26.99 4.06 -14.84
N LEU A 483 27.32 3.19 -13.89
CA LEU A 483 26.92 1.79 -13.88
C LEU A 483 25.89 1.57 -12.77
N VAL A 484 24.84 0.80 -13.06
CA VAL A 484 23.77 0.47 -12.12
C VAL A 484 23.58 -1.03 -12.11
N LEU A 485 23.75 -1.65 -10.94
CA LEU A 485 23.42 -3.06 -10.73
C LEU A 485 21.95 -3.16 -10.31
N THR A 486 21.17 -4.00 -10.98
CA THR A 486 19.75 -4.21 -10.69
C THR A 486 19.42 -5.70 -10.58
N GLU A 487 18.42 -6.02 -9.78
CA GLU A 487 17.90 -7.38 -9.59
C GLU A 487 16.46 -7.44 -10.14
N GLU A 488 16.22 -8.37 -11.07
CA GLU A 488 15.02 -8.42 -11.92
C GLU A 488 13.72 -8.52 -11.10
N SER A 489 13.68 -9.37 -10.07
CA SER A 489 12.49 -9.54 -9.24
C SER A 489 12.85 -9.91 -7.82
N ILE A 490 12.24 -9.22 -6.85
CA ILE A 490 12.35 -9.52 -5.42
C ILE A 490 10.98 -9.63 -4.81
N ARG A 491 10.78 -10.72 -4.07
CA ARG A 491 9.60 -10.91 -3.26
C ARG A 491 9.74 -10.20 -1.92
N TYR A 492 8.93 -9.19 -1.69
CA TYR A 492 8.78 -8.54 -0.38
C TYR A 492 7.39 -7.92 -0.26
N VAL A 493 6.62 -8.34 0.75
CA VAL A 493 5.28 -7.81 0.99
C VAL A 493 5.37 -6.64 1.96
N GLY A 494 5.16 -5.42 1.49
CA GLY A 494 5.18 -4.22 2.33
C GLY A 494 3.79 -3.75 2.76
N GLY A 495 3.71 -2.53 3.31
CA GLY A 495 2.46 -1.85 3.63
C GLY A 495 1.60 -1.53 2.41
N ASN A 496 2.20 -1.45 1.21
CA ASN A 496 1.50 -1.28 -0.06
C ASN A 496 0.83 -2.57 -0.57
N LYS A 497 1.11 -3.72 0.06
CA LYS A 497 0.58 -5.06 -0.26
C LYS A 497 0.98 -5.64 -1.62
N LEU A 498 1.87 -5.00 -2.37
CA LEU A 498 2.50 -5.65 -3.51
C LEU A 498 3.42 -6.77 -3.01
N ARG A 499 3.53 -7.85 -3.79
CA ARG A 499 4.28 -9.04 -3.38
C ARG A 499 5.64 -9.12 -4.06
N PHE A 500 5.76 -8.52 -5.24
CA PHE A 500 6.97 -8.53 -6.06
C PHE A 500 7.32 -7.11 -6.48
N HIS A 501 8.63 -6.83 -6.50
CA HIS A 501 9.22 -5.58 -6.94
C HIS A 501 10.26 -5.88 -8.02
N HIS A 502 10.25 -5.13 -9.12
CA HIS A 502 11.01 -5.47 -10.31
C HIS A 502 12.09 -4.46 -10.65
N HIS A 503 13.20 -4.94 -11.22
CA HIS A 503 14.38 -4.15 -11.55
C HIS A 503 14.83 -3.23 -10.40
N VAL A 504 14.90 -3.79 -9.19
CA VAL A 504 15.29 -3.03 -8.00
C VAL A 504 16.79 -2.80 -8.01
N VAL A 505 17.18 -1.52 -7.90
CA VAL A 505 18.60 -1.13 -7.89
C VAL A 505 19.29 -1.63 -6.63
N ARG A 506 20.44 -2.27 -6.82
CA ARG A 506 21.30 -2.86 -5.78
C ARG A 506 22.56 -2.06 -5.49
N GLY A 507 22.91 -1.13 -6.35
CA GLY A 507 24.02 -0.20 -6.14
C GLY A 507 24.57 0.33 -7.45
N PHE A 508 25.54 1.24 -7.33
CA PHE A 508 26.25 1.85 -8.46
C PHE A 508 27.72 1.42 -8.43
N PRO A 509 28.11 0.34 -9.15
CA PRO A 509 29.51 0.01 -9.30
C PRO A 509 30.34 1.18 -9.83
N GLY A 510 31.39 1.57 -9.11
CA GLY A 510 32.17 2.78 -9.42
C GLY A 510 31.62 4.07 -8.81
N GLY A 511 30.57 3.99 -7.99
CA GLY A 511 29.97 5.10 -7.26
C GLY A 511 28.83 5.81 -8.01
N VAL A 512 27.91 6.41 -7.25
CA VAL A 512 26.70 7.09 -7.78
C VAL A 512 27.03 8.26 -8.70
N GLU A 513 28.16 8.95 -8.46
CA GLU A 513 28.62 10.06 -9.31
C GLU A 513 29.07 9.59 -10.70
N GLY A 514 29.56 8.35 -10.81
CA GLY A 514 30.10 7.78 -12.04
C GLY A 514 31.45 8.39 -12.49
N LEU A 515 31.87 7.99 -13.68
CA LEU A 515 33.09 8.48 -14.34
C LEU A 515 32.79 9.74 -15.15
N GLU A 516 33.65 10.76 -15.05
CA GLU A 516 33.61 11.92 -15.96
C GLU A 516 33.98 11.55 -17.39
N LEU A 517 33.24 12.05 -18.38
CA LEU A 517 33.62 11.94 -19.78
C LEU A 517 34.38 13.20 -20.23
N THR A 518 35.70 13.12 -20.22
CA THR A 518 36.57 14.19 -20.73
C THR A 518 36.46 14.26 -22.25
N ASP A 519 36.18 15.45 -22.78
CA ASP A 519 35.94 15.68 -24.21
C ASP A 519 34.88 14.73 -24.82
N GLY A 520 33.90 14.34 -24.00
CA GLY A 520 32.81 13.46 -24.41
C GLY A 520 33.17 11.97 -24.49
N ALA A 521 34.37 11.57 -24.06
CA ALA A 521 34.81 10.17 -24.09
C ALA A 521 35.31 9.68 -22.72
N GLY A 522 35.19 8.38 -22.47
CA GLY A 522 35.69 7.78 -21.23
C GLY A 522 35.63 6.26 -21.24
N LYS A 523 36.47 5.64 -20.41
CA LYS A 523 36.53 4.19 -20.22
C LYS A 523 36.54 3.88 -18.73
N LEU A 524 35.60 3.05 -18.30
CA LEU A 524 35.52 2.53 -16.93
C LEU A 524 35.81 1.02 -16.93
N GLU A 525 36.79 0.61 -16.13
CA GLU A 525 37.12 -0.80 -15.89
C GLU A 525 37.14 -1.07 -14.40
N LEU A 526 36.32 -2.03 -13.96
CA LEU A 526 36.24 -2.43 -12.55
C LEU A 526 35.83 -3.90 -12.40
N THR A 527 35.99 -4.43 -11.20
CA THR A 527 35.42 -5.71 -10.80
C THR A 527 34.36 -5.48 -9.73
N VAL A 528 33.16 -5.99 -9.95
CA VAL A 528 32.09 -6.04 -8.94
C VAL A 528 32.21 -7.36 -8.19
N ASP A 529 32.43 -7.32 -6.88
CA ASP A 529 32.33 -8.52 -6.02
C ASP A 529 30.95 -8.54 -5.35
N LEU A 530 30.15 -9.55 -5.67
CA LEU A 530 28.80 -9.69 -5.13
C LEU A 530 28.81 -9.95 -3.61
N ASN A 531 29.91 -10.45 -3.03
CA ASN A 531 30.01 -10.54 -1.56
C ASN A 531 30.07 -9.15 -0.92
N ASP A 532 30.79 -8.22 -1.55
CA ASP A 532 30.89 -6.85 -1.07
C ASP A 532 29.55 -6.13 -1.21
N VAL A 533 28.85 -6.31 -2.34
CA VAL A 533 27.49 -5.78 -2.53
C VAL A 533 26.54 -6.31 -1.46
N ARG A 534 26.55 -7.63 -1.23
CA ARG A 534 25.75 -8.29 -0.19
C ARG A 534 26.05 -7.70 1.18
N LYS A 535 27.32 -7.53 1.51
CA LYS A 535 27.75 -6.98 2.80
C LYS A 535 27.26 -5.54 2.97
N VAL A 536 27.46 -4.67 1.98
CA VAL A 536 27.03 -3.26 2.04
C VAL A 536 25.51 -3.16 2.22
N LEU A 537 24.74 -3.93 1.46
CA LEU A 537 23.28 -3.94 1.58
C LEU A 537 22.82 -4.47 2.95
N SER A 538 23.42 -5.58 3.42
CA SER A 538 23.07 -6.16 4.73
C SER A 538 23.39 -5.21 5.88
N ASP A 539 24.58 -4.59 5.87
CA ASP A 539 25.02 -3.64 6.89
C ASP A 539 24.10 -2.42 6.94
N TYR A 540 23.68 -1.91 5.77
CA TYR A 540 22.74 -0.79 5.67
C TYR A 540 21.39 -1.14 6.29
N VAL A 541 20.80 -2.26 5.88
CA VAL A 541 19.48 -2.73 6.36
C VAL A 541 19.52 -3.02 7.86
N GLU A 542 20.56 -3.69 8.36
CA GLU A 542 20.70 -3.98 9.79
C GLU A 542 20.82 -2.69 10.61
N THR A 543 21.66 -1.75 10.17
CA THR A 543 21.87 -0.47 10.88
C THR A 543 20.58 0.35 10.91
N TYR A 544 19.88 0.47 9.78
CA TYR A 544 18.63 1.22 9.72
C TYR A 544 17.52 0.55 10.55
N GLY A 545 17.40 -0.79 10.45
CA GLY A 545 16.41 -1.60 11.15
C GLY A 545 16.51 -1.51 12.68
N LYS A 546 17.72 -1.30 13.24
CA LYS A 546 17.93 -1.06 14.68
C LYS A 546 17.26 0.23 15.16
N ALA A 547 17.26 1.28 14.34
CA ALA A 547 16.68 2.57 14.68
C ALA A 547 15.17 2.64 14.35
N ARG A 548 14.78 2.06 13.21
CA ARG A 548 13.39 2.01 12.74
C ARG A 548 13.07 0.61 12.21
N PRO A 549 12.39 -0.24 13.01
CA PRO A 549 12.08 -1.61 12.61
C PRO A 549 11.26 -1.67 11.31
N PHE A 550 11.58 -2.66 10.47
CA PHE A 550 10.79 -2.97 9.28
C PHE A 550 9.48 -3.68 9.65
N ALA A 551 8.46 -3.53 8.81
CA ALA A 551 7.17 -4.19 9.03
C ALA A 551 7.32 -5.72 9.02
N ASN A 552 8.12 -6.23 8.07
CA ASN A 552 8.40 -7.65 7.85
C ASN A 552 9.91 -7.88 7.79
N SER A 553 10.33 -9.14 7.95
CA SER A 553 11.74 -9.52 7.81
C SER A 553 12.28 -9.11 6.44
N PRO A 554 13.50 -8.53 6.36
CA PRO A 554 14.15 -8.25 5.09
C PRO A 554 14.24 -9.50 4.20
N PRO A 555 14.10 -9.34 2.86
CA PRO A 555 14.24 -10.46 1.95
C PRO A 555 15.69 -10.97 1.91
N LYS A 556 15.86 -12.23 1.52
CA LYS A 556 17.20 -12.77 1.24
C LYS A 556 17.76 -12.12 -0.02
N LEU A 557 19.07 -11.84 -0.01
CA LEU A 557 19.78 -11.24 -1.13
C LEU A 557 20.28 -12.31 -2.12
N ASP A 558 19.42 -13.14 -2.69
CA ASP A 558 19.89 -14.29 -3.48
C ASP A 558 20.59 -13.89 -4.79
N PHE A 559 20.41 -12.64 -5.27
CA PHE A 559 21.09 -12.08 -6.45
C PHE A 559 20.88 -12.91 -7.71
N LYS A 560 19.62 -13.26 -7.96
CA LYS A 560 19.18 -13.97 -9.17
C LYS A 560 18.63 -12.97 -10.19
N GLY A 561 18.86 -13.21 -11.48
CA GLY A 561 18.38 -12.30 -12.52
C GLY A 561 19.00 -10.91 -12.40
N LEU A 562 20.31 -10.86 -12.14
CA LEU A 562 21.03 -9.58 -12.09
C LEU A 562 21.21 -9.02 -13.50
N ALA A 563 21.14 -7.70 -13.63
CA ALA A 563 21.55 -6.99 -14.84
C ALA A 563 22.44 -5.80 -14.48
N LEU A 564 23.35 -5.46 -15.39
CA LEU A 564 24.14 -4.23 -15.32
C LEU A 564 23.69 -3.26 -16.40
N VAL A 565 23.33 -2.06 -15.97
CA VAL A 565 22.98 -0.93 -16.85
C VAL A 565 24.14 0.05 -16.86
N ALA A 566 24.60 0.43 -18.04
CA ALA A 566 25.48 1.57 -18.24
C ALA A 566 24.68 2.72 -18.84
N LEU A 567 24.77 3.92 -18.26
CA LEU A 567 24.07 5.11 -18.75
C LEU A 567 25.02 6.31 -18.86
N ILE A 568 24.85 7.11 -19.90
CA ILE A 568 25.52 8.41 -20.07
C ILE A 568 24.50 9.49 -19.74
N GLN A 569 24.84 10.36 -18.80
CA GLN A 569 23.97 11.44 -18.34
C GLN A 569 24.74 12.76 -18.32
N ASP A 570 24.08 13.84 -18.73
CA ASP A 570 24.57 15.20 -18.53
C ASP A 570 24.01 15.74 -17.22
N ASP A 571 24.86 15.95 -16.21
CA ASP A 571 24.42 16.41 -14.89
C ASP A 571 23.97 17.87 -14.88
N SER A 572 24.32 18.65 -15.91
CA SER A 572 23.95 20.06 -15.99
C SER A 572 22.44 20.26 -16.20
N ASP A 573 21.81 19.37 -16.98
CA ASP A 573 20.37 19.37 -17.26
C ASP A 573 19.67 18.06 -16.83
N LYS A 574 20.44 17.13 -16.28
CA LYS A 574 20.06 15.77 -15.83
C LYS A 574 19.61 14.84 -16.95
N SER A 575 19.73 15.22 -18.22
CA SER A 575 19.29 14.39 -19.33
C SER A 575 20.15 13.13 -19.48
N ILE A 576 19.49 11.99 -19.66
CA ILE A 576 20.16 10.73 -20.02
C ILE A 576 20.20 10.65 -21.55
N LEU A 577 21.41 10.57 -22.09
CA LEU A 577 21.69 10.62 -23.53
C LEU A 577 21.59 9.24 -24.18
N HIS A 578 22.06 8.22 -23.49
CA HIS A 578 21.96 6.82 -23.92
C HIS A 578 22.18 5.87 -22.75
N ALA A 579 21.69 4.65 -22.88
CA ALA A 579 21.95 3.57 -21.94
C ALA A 579 21.95 2.21 -22.65
N VAL A 580 22.68 1.26 -22.07
CA VAL A 580 22.76 -0.14 -22.49
C VAL A 580 22.61 -1.01 -21.25
N GLN A 581 21.83 -2.09 -21.36
CA GLN A 581 21.67 -3.09 -20.32
C GLN A 581 22.18 -4.44 -20.83
N LEU A 582 22.94 -5.14 -19.99
CA LEU A 582 23.28 -6.54 -20.20
C LEU A 582 22.88 -7.38 -18.98
N PRO A 583 22.30 -8.58 -19.17
CA PRO A 583 22.14 -9.53 -18.08
C PRO A 583 23.51 -9.94 -17.56
N VAL A 584 23.66 -10.00 -16.24
CA VAL A 584 24.81 -10.62 -15.61
C VAL A 584 24.62 -12.13 -15.74
N PRO A 585 25.57 -12.87 -16.34
CA PRO A 585 25.45 -14.31 -16.45
C PRO A 585 25.23 -14.95 -15.07
N GLU A 586 24.37 -15.96 -14.99
CA GLU A 586 24.23 -16.74 -13.76
C GLU A 586 25.54 -17.46 -13.43
N ALA A 587 25.77 -17.73 -12.14
CA ALA A 587 26.93 -18.54 -11.75
C ALA A 587 26.77 -19.94 -12.38
N PRO A 588 27.84 -20.51 -12.98
CA PRO A 588 27.79 -21.83 -13.59
C PRO A 588 27.52 -22.95 -12.57
#